data_AF-A0A4Q7YNC0-F1
#
_entry.id   AF-A0A4Q7YNC0-F1
#
_cell.length_a   1.000
_cell.length_b   1.000
_cell.length_c   1.000
_cell.angle_alpha   90.00
_cell.angle_beta   90.00
_cell.angle_gamma   90.00
#
_symmetry.space_group_name_H-M   'P 1'
#
loop_
_entity.id
_entity.type
_entity.pdbx_description
1 polymer ?
#
loop_
_entity_poly.entity_id
_entity_poly.type
_entity_poly.pdbx_seq_one_letter_code
_entity_poly.pdbx_strand_id
1 'polypeptide(L)'
;MDKLTEPLVDQTVTAQGVIEPPPPSGSHDTSWSVIERILFRFSFCYIVLYYAPRILEFLPGTGLLVNWISYWWRLLVYELAGVTASSQPTGSGDTFSAYIAELVILILSVAIGIIWSISDRRRGNYIRLHGWLRVLARYALAFVLLSYAFAKVIPTQFIPLQNAQLAETYGRSSPMGLLWRFMGFSTAYTIFGGCAELLPAFLLLFRRTALLGSVLAFIVMLNVVMLNFCYDVPVKLSSINLLLLSAFLILPDMSRLYQFFVLNAPTQPSDLREPELSNISIRRTALVLKYAALVILLSLSIKASVGRYHHQRRALIAPSPYPLTERGFHWIQEAPYNR
;
A
#
# COMPACT_ATOMS: atom_id res chain seq x y z
N MET A 1 -68.44 -32.62 -32.88
CA MET A 1 -67.37 -31.61 -32.78
C MET A 1 -67.46 -31.04 -31.38
N ASP A 2 -66.85 -31.74 -30.43
CA ASP A 2 -65.64 -31.32 -29.69
C ASP A 2 -66.02 -30.36 -28.55
N LYS A 3 -66.19 -30.86 -27.33
CA LYS A 3 -65.19 -31.16 -26.28
C LYS A 3 -65.22 -30.09 -25.17
N LEU A 4 -65.81 -30.54 -24.06
CA LEU A 4 -65.31 -30.46 -22.69
C LEU A 4 -65.32 -29.12 -21.93
N THR A 5 -66.17 -29.13 -20.90
CA THR A 5 -66.11 -28.42 -19.62
C THR A 5 -64.74 -28.49 -18.93
N GLU A 6 -64.27 -27.36 -18.40
CA GLU A 6 -63.54 -27.27 -17.13
C GLU A 6 -63.89 -25.96 -16.39
N PRO A 7 -64.06 -25.97 -15.06
CA PRO A 7 -64.43 -24.81 -14.26
C PRO A 7 -63.22 -24.09 -13.64
N LEU A 8 -63.50 -22.87 -13.16
CA LEU A 8 -62.66 -21.96 -12.36
C LEU A 8 -61.60 -22.63 -11.46
N VAL A 9 -60.34 -22.20 -11.62
CA VAL A 9 -59.32 -22.27 -10.56
C VAL A 9 -58.93 -20.86 -10.17
N ASP A 10 -59.57 -20.42 -9.09
CA ASP A 10 -59.05 -19.65 -7.97
C ASP A 10 -57.71 -18.92 -8.20
N GLN A 11 -57.79 -17.62 -8.52
CA GLN A 11 -56.69 -16.71 -8.21
C GLN A 11 -56.66 -16.55 -6.70
N THR A 12 -55.83 -17.35 -6.03
CA THR A 12 -55.42 -17.09 -4.66
C THR A 12 -54.57 -15.82 -4.66
N VAL A 13 -55.27 -14.68 -4.64
CA VAL A 13 -54.74 -13.42 -4.10
C VAL A 13 -54.55 -13.66 -2.61
N THR A 14 -53.39 -14.21 -2.23
CA THR A 14 -52.94 -14.13 -0.85
C THR A 14 -52.67 -12.67 -0.56
N ALA A 15 -53.47 -12.11 0.36
CA ALA A 15 -53.29 -10.80 0.94
C ALA A 15 -52.00 -10.77 1.77
N GLN A 16 -50.86 -10.61 1.10
CA GLN A 16 -49.56 -10.21 1.65
C GLN A 16 -48.65 -9.90 0.45
N GLY A 17 -48.50 -8.61 0.14
CA GLY A 17 -47.57 -8.10 -0.87
C GLY A 17 -46.12 -8.21 -0.41
N VAL A 18 -45.65 -9.44 -0.14
CA VAL A 18 -44.24 -9.74 0.00
C VAL A 18 -43.80 -10.27 -1.35
N ILE A 19 -43.08 -9.44 -2.11
CA ILE A 19 -42.27 -9.91 -3.23
C ILE A 19 -41.23 -10.83 -2.59
N GLU A 20 -41.43 -12.15 -2.67
CA GLU A 20 -40.38 -13.09 -2.31
C GLU A 20 -39.14 -12.73 -3.15
N PRO A 21 -37.98 -12.50 -2.52
CA PRO A 21 -36.77 -12.28 -3.28
C PRO A 21 -36.57 -13.49 -4.19
N PRO A 22 -36.20 -13.30 -5.47
CA PRO A 22 -35.95 -14.42 -6.36
C PRO A 22 -35.01 -15.40 -5.67
N PRO A 23 -35.24 -16.73 -5.80
CA PRO A 23 -34.35 -17.73 -5.23
C PRO A 23 -32.92 -17.39 -5.62
N PRO A 24 -31.93 -17.49 -4.70
CA PRO A 24 -30.57 -17.06 -4.97
C PRO A 24 -30.09 -17.69 -6.27
N SER A 25 -29.99 -16.85 -7.30
CA SER A 25 -29.67 -17.26 -8.65
C SER A 25 -28.27 -17.82 -8.66
N GLY A 26 -28.16 -19.13 -8.87
CA GLY A 26 -26.93 -19.82 -9.20
C GLY A 26 -26.03 -20.07 -8.00
N SER A 27 -25.81 -21.35 -7.71
CA SER A 27 -24.51 -21.82 -7.25
C SER A 27 -23.46 -21.35 -8.26
N HIS A 28 -22.90 -20.15 -8.07
CA HIS A 28 -21.71 -19.75 -8.78
C HIS A 28 -20.68 -20.84 -8.50
N ASP A 29 -20.24 -21.51 -9.56
CA ASP A 29 -19.19 -22.51 -9.49
C ASP A 29 -18.00 -21.85 -8.80
N THR A 30 -17.80 -22.17 -7.51
CA THR A 30 -16.81 -21.51 -6.67
C THR A 30 -15.40 -22.01 -7.00
N SER A 31 -15.27 -22.87 -8.01
CA SER A 31 -14.01 -23.48 -8.41
C SER A 31 -13.14 -22.47 -9.17
N TRP A 32 -11.90 -22.33 -8.71
CA TRP A 32 -10.89 -21.52 -9.37
C TRP A 32 -10.20 -22.34 -10.46
N SER A 33 -9.86 -21.68 -11.56
CA SER A 33 -8.98 -22.24 -12.59
C SER A 33 -7.64 -22.66 -12.00
N VAL A 34 -6.91 -23.54 -12.70
CA VAL A 34 -5.57 -23.95 -12.28
C VAL A 34 -4.63 -22.73 -12.15
N ILE A 35 -4.73 -21.79 -13.10
CA ILE A 35 -3.90 -20.59 -13.13
C ILE A 35 -4.20 -19.69 -11.92
N GLU A 36 -5.47 -19.43 -11.60
CA GLU A 36 -5.85 -18.63 -10.42
C GLU A 36 -5.33 -19.26 -9.13
N ARG A 37 -5.40 -20.59 -9.00
CA ARG A 37 -4.86 -21.29 -7.81
C ARG A 37 -3.34 -21.16 -7.70
N ILE A 38 -2.61 -21.28 -8.81
CA ILE A 38 -1.14 -21.12 -8.82
C ILE A 38 -0.76 -19.67 -8.49
N LEU A 39 -1.35 -18.70 -9.19
CA LEU A 39 -1.09 -17.27 -8.98
C LEU A 39 -1.42 -16.85 -7.55
N PHE A 40 -2.53 -17.33 -6.99
CA PHE A 40 -2.89 -17.07 -5.61
C PHE A 40 -1.85 -17.61 -4.64
N ARG A 41 -1.42 -18.87 -4.77
CA ARG A 41 -0.45 -19.49 -3.84
C ARG A 41 0.88 -18.75 -3.90
N PHE A 42 1.37 -18.43 -5.10
CA PHE A 42 2.57 -17.61 -5.28
C PHE A 42 2.41 -16.23 -4.61
N SER A 43 1.33 -15.51 -4.93
CA SER A 43 1.07 -14.18 -4.38
C SER A 43 0.92 -14.20 -2.85
N PHE A 44 0.27 -15.24 -2.32
CA PHE A 44 0.13 -15.45 -0.89
C PHE A 44 1.50 -15.60 -0.22
N CYS A 45 2.34 -16.50 -0.72
CA CYS A 45 3.68 -16.71 -0.18
C CYS A 45 4.52 -15.42 -0.25
N TYR A 46 4.52 -14.74 -1.40
CA TYR A 46 5.29 -13.53 -1.61
C TYR A 46 4.86 -12.39 -0.70
N ILE A 47 3.57 -12.06 -0.69
CA ILE A 47 3.03 -10.96 0.13
C ILE A 47 3.24 -11.26 1.62
N VAL A 48 3.04 -12.51 2.07
CA VAL A 48 3.24 -12.88 3.47
C VAL A 48 4.71 -12.78 3.86
N LEU A 49 5.62 -13.36 3.08
CA LEU A 49 7.06 -13.29 3.37
C LEU A 49 7.58 -11.85 3.37
N TYR A 50 7.11 -11.02 2.43
CA TYR A 50 7.58 -9.64 2.31
C TYR A 50 6.99 -8.70 3.37
N TYR A 51 5.67 -8.77 3.60
CA TYR A 51 4.95 -7.78 4.40
C TYR A 51 4.66 -8.22 5.84
N ALA A 52 4.59 -9.52 6.15
CA ALA A 52 4.28 -9.94 7.52
C ALA A 52 5.34 -9.47 8.54
N PRO A 53 6.67 -9.63 8.30
CA PRO A 53 7.68 -9.11 9.23
C PRO A 53 7.59 -7.59 9.40
N ARG A 54 7.36 -6.86 8.31
CA ARG A 54 7.22 -5.40 8.31
C ARG A 54 5.99 -4.93 9.09
N ILE A 55 4.87 -5.65 9.01
CA ILE A 55 3.69 -5.33 9.81
C ILE A 55 3.97 -5.59 11.30
N LEU A 56 4.70 -6.65 11.62
CA LEU A 56 5.09 -6.92 13.01
C LEU A 56 5.91 -5.77 13.58
N GLU A 57 6.79 -5.10 12.81
CA GLU A 57 7.55 -3.92 13.26
C GLU A 57 6.67 -2.77 13.75
N PHE A 58 5.46 -2.62 13.20
CA PHE A 58 4.52 -1.58 13.64
C PHE A 58 3.78 -1.96 14.93
N LEU A 59 3.65 -3.25 15.24
CA LEU A 59 2.87 -3.70 16.40
C LEU A 59 3.67 -3.55 17.71
N PRO A 60 3.14 -2.83 18.72
CA PRO A 60 3.79 -2.75 20.03
C PRO A 60 3.98 -4.14 20.66
N GLY A 61 5.17 -4.40 21.21
CA GLY A 61 5.48 -5.64 21.94
C GLY A 61 6.05 -6.79 21.09
N THR A 62 6.12 -6.66 19.77
CA THR A 62 6.70 -7.68 18.86
C THR A 62 8.21 -7.55 18.68
N GLY A 63 8.85 -6.52 19.25
CA GLY A 63 10.24 -6.15 18.94
C GLY A 63 11.26 -7.28 19.13
N LEU A 64 11.11 -8.13 20.15
CA LEU A 64 11.99 -9.29 20.35
C LEU A 64 11.87 -10.31 19.21
N LEU A 65 10.63 -10.64 18.82
CA LEU A 65 10.36 -11.56 17.73
C LEU A 65 10.86 -11.00 16.40
N VAL A 66 10.58 -9.73 16.13
CA VAL A 66 11.06 -9.02 14.94
C VAL A 66 12.58 -9.05 14.89
N ASN A 67 13.26 -8.68 15.97
CA ASN A 67 14.73 -8.69 16.02
C ASN A 67 15.30 -10.09 15.79
N TRP A 68 14.68 -11.13 16.36
CA TRP A 68 15.08 -12.52 16.16
C TRP A 68 14.91 -12.96 14.71
N ILE A 69 13.76 -12.68 14.08
CA ILE A 69 13.51 -12.95 12.65
C ILE A 69 14.52 -12.18 11.79
N SER A 70 14.68 -10.88 12.03
CA SER A 70 15.59 -10.02 11.28
C SER A 70 17.06 -10.43 11.45
N TYR A 71 17.44 -11.04 12.58
CA TYR A 71 18.79 -11.54 12.80
C TYR A 71 19.09 -12.72 11.87
N TRP A 72 18.25 -13.77 11.90
CA TRP A 72 18.42 -14.94 11.02
C TRP A 72 18.27 -14.58 9.55
N TRP A 73 17.34 -13.68 9.22
CA TRP A 73 17.18 -13.17 7.86
C TRP A 73 18.44 -12.46 7.37
N ARG A 74 19.04 -11.59 8.19
CA ARG A 74 20.29 -10.91 7.86
C ARG A 74 21.44 -11.88 7.68
N LEU A 75 21.57 -12.89 8.55
CA LEU A 75 22.58 -13.94 8.38
C LEU A 75 22.43 -14.64 7.03
N LEU A 76 21.23 -15.14 6.70
CA LEU A 76 20.98 -15.79 5.42
C LEU A 76 21.35 -14.90 4.22
N VAL A 77 20.91 -13.64 4.24
CA VAL A 77 21.17 -12.69 3.16
C VAL A 77 22.65 -12.34 3.05
N TYR A 78 23.36 -12.18 4.16
CA TYR A 78 24.79 -11.85 4.15
C TYR A 78 25.67 -13.01 3.70
N GLU A 79 25.35 -14.24 4.11
CA GLU A 79 26.02 -15.44 3.60
C GLU A 79 25.87 -15.53 2.07
N LEU A 80 24.68 -15.24 1.54
CA LEU A 80 24.41 -15.27 0.10
C LEU A 80 24.97 -14.06 -0.66
N ALA A 81 24.99 -12.88 -0.05
CA ALA A 81 25.53 -11.66 -0.66
C ALA A 81 27.07 -11.62 -0.68
N GLY A 82 27.72 -12.49 0.10
CA GLY A 82 29.14 -12.39 0.36
C GLY A 82 29.45 -11.25 1.35
N VAL A 83 30.47 -11.47 2.17
CA VAL A 83 30.86 -10.69 3.36
C VAL A 83 31.21 -9.20 3.08
N THR A 84 31.13 -8.73 1.84
CA THR A 84 31.53 -7.37 1.43
C THR A 84 30.38 -6.36 1.35
N ALA A 85 29.14 -6.73 1.68
CA ALA A 85 28.06 -5.75 1.82
C ALA A 85 28.33 -4.85 3.04
N SER A 86 29.03 -3.74 2.83
CA SER A 86 29.33 -2.76 3.87
C SER A 86 28.05 -2.38 4.61
N SER A 87 27.99 -2.65 5.91
CA SER A 87 26.86 -2.32 6.79
C SER A 87 26.76 -0.83 7.12
N GLN A 88 27.49 0.01 6.40
CA GLN A 88 27.45 1.45 6.56
C GLN A 88 26.05 1.95 6.21
N PRO A 89 25.39 2.75 7.08
CA PRO A 89 24.11 3.36 6.76
C PRO A 89 24.26 4.27 5.54
N THR A 90 23.82 3.79 4.38
CA THR A 90 23.88 4.54 3.12
C THR A 90 22.70 5.50 2.96
N GLY A 91 21.66 5.36 3.79
CA GLY A 91 20.37 6.03 3.60
C GLY A 91 19.58 5.52 2.38
N SER A 92 20.10 4.49 1.69
CA SER A 92 19.49 3.85 0.52
C SER A 92 18.72 2.58 0.92
N GLY A 93 17.55 2.39 0.33
CA GLY A 93 16.79 1.14 0.36
C GLY A 93 17.14 0.17 -0.78
N ASP A 94 17.93 0.61 -1.76
CA ASP A 94 18.34 -0.16 -2.94
C ASP A 94 19.81 -0.62 -2.81
N THR A 95 20.17 -1.20 -1.67
CA THR A 95 21.52 -1.78 -1.48
C THR A 95 21.64 -3.12 -2.20
N PHE A 96 22.86 -3.55 -2.52
CA PHE A 96 23.11 -4.88 -3.07
C PHE A 96 22.47 -5.98 -2.20
N SER A 97 22.62 -5.88 -0.88
CA SER A 97 21.97 -6.78 0.07
C SER A 97 20.44 -6.74 0.02
N ALA A 98 19.82 -5.59 -0.28
CA ALA A 98 18.38 -5.48 -0.45
C ALA A 98 17.91 -6.20 -1.73
N TYR A 99 18.65 -6.11 -2.83
CA TYR A 99 18.37 -6.87 -4.06
C TYR A 99 18.49 -8.38 -3.83
N ILE A 100 19.52 -8.84 -3.13
CA ILE A 100 19.67 -10.26 -2.76
C ILE A 100 18.52 -10.70 -1.85
N ALA A 101 18.15 -9.90 -0.85
CA ALA A 101 17.01 -10.21 0.02
C ALA A 101 15.70 -10.36 -0.77
N GLU A 102 15.43 -9.45 -1.71
CA GLU A 102 14.25 -9.52 -2.59
C GLU A 102 14.26 -10.79 -3.46
N LEU A 103 15.41 -11.12 -4.04
CA LEU A 103 15.58 -12.33 -4.85
C LEU A 103 15.33 -13.60 -4.03
N VAL A 104 15.85 -13.66 -2.80
CA VAL A 104 15.61 -14.78 -1.88
C VAL A 104 14.12 -14.92 -1.56
N ILE A 105 13.42 -13.81 -1.27
CA ILE A 105 11.96 -13.82 -1.05
C ILE A 105 11.24 -14.38 -2.28
N LEU A 106 11.62 -13.95 -3.48
CA LEU A 106 11.02 -14.41 -4.72
C LEU A 106 11.21 -15.93 -4.92
N ILE A 107 12.44 -16.43 -4.74
CA ILE A 107 12.76 -17.86 -4.86
C ILE A 107 12.00 -18.69 -3.83
N LEU A 108 11.99 -18.26 -2.56
CA LEU A 108 11.25 -18.94 -1.50
C LEU A 108 9.75 -18.95 -1.78
N SER A 109 9.20 -17.86 -2.31
CA SER A 109 7.78 -17.76 -2.66
C SER A 109 7.39 -18.76 -3.76
N VAL A 110 8.24 -18.91 -4.77
CA VAL A 110 8.06 -19.92 -5.83
C VAL A 110 8.17 -21.32 -5.25
N ALA A 111 9.23 -21.62 -4.48
CA ALA A 111 9.46 -22.95 -3.91
C ALA A 111 8.31 -23.40 -3.01
N ILE A 112 7.88 -22.53 -2.07
CA ILE A 112 6.76 -22.82 -1.17
C ILE A 112 5.45 -22.92 -1.97
N GLY A 113 5.25 -22.08 -2.98
CA GLY A 113 4.08 -22.14 -3.86
C GLY A 113 3.97 -23.45 -4.65
N ILE A 114 5.10 -24.00 -5.12
CA ILE A 114 5.18 -25.30 -5.79
C ILE A 114 4.84 -26.42 -4.80
N ILE A 115 5.50 -26.43 -3.63
CA ILE A 115 5.26 -27.44 -2.58
C ILE A 115 3.77 -27.45 -2.22
N TRP A 116 3.18 -26.28 -1.98
CA TRP A 116 1.77 -26.15 -1.67
C TRP A 116 0.86 -26.64 -2.81
N SER A 117 1.21 -26.33 -4.06
CA SER A 117 0.43 -26.79 -5.22
C SER A 117 0.42 -28.30 -5.36
N ILE A 118 1.52 -28.98 -4.99
CA ILE A 118 1.61 -30.44 -4.97
C ILE A 118 0.80 -31.02 -3.80
N SER A 119 0.99 -30.47 -2.58
CA SER A 119 0.36 -30.97 -1.36
C SER A 119 -1.16 -30.78 -1.34
N ASP A 120 -1.67 -29.66 -1.85
CA ASP A 120 -3.09 -29.28 -1.78
C ASP A 120 -3.76 -29.24 -3.17
N ARG A 121 -3.43 -30.24 -4.00
CA ARG A 121 -3.92 -30.33 -5.39
C ARG A 121 -5.44 -30.53 -5.51
N ARG A 122 -6.09 -31.06 -4.46
CA ARG A 122 -7.54 -31.40 -4.47
C ARG A 122 -8.44 -30.20 -4.16
N ARG A 123 -7.91 -29.13 -3.58
CA ARG A 123 -8.71 -27.98 -3.16
C ARG A 123 -9.09 -27.10 -4.36
N GLY A 124 -10.39 -26.81 -4.47
CA GLY A 124 -10.97 -26.07 -5.60
C GLY A 124 -10.83 -24.55 -5.49
N ASN A 125 -10.75 -23.98 -4.28
CA ASN A 125 -10.62 -22.54 -4.08
C ASN A 125 -10.04 -22.17 -2.70
N TYR A 126 -9.65 -20.89 -2.57
CA TYR A 126 -9.08 -20.31 -1.35
C TYR A 126 -9.77 -19.01 -0.93
N ILE A 127 -11.11 -18.93 -1.06
CA ILE A 127 -11.87 -17.68 -0.87
C ILE A 127 -11.58 -17.02 0.48
N ARG A 128 -11.65 -17.78 1.59
CA ARG A 128 -11.38 -17.25 2.94
C ARG A 128 -9.93 -16.76 3.09
N LEU A 129 -8.97 -17.50 2.55
CA LEU A 129 -7.56 -17.17 2.69
C LEU A 129 -7.19 -15.95 1.85
N HIS A 130 -7.78 -15.83 0.65
CA HIS A 130 -7.69 -14.62 -0.16
C HIS A 130 -8.32 -13.41 0.52
N GLY A 131 -9.44 -13.57 1.22
CA GLY A 131 -10.02 -12.52 2.06
C GLY A 131 -9.04 -12.01 3.12
N TRP A 132 -8.40 -12.91 3.87
CA TRP A 132 -7.36 -12.55 4.84
C TRP A 132 -6.12 -11.92 4.21
N LEU A 133 -5.68 -12.43 3.05
CA LEU A 133 -4.54 -11.87 2.32
C LEU A 133 -4.83 -10.44 1.85
N ARG A 134 -6.03 -10.15 1.35
CA ARG A 134 -6.44 -8.78 1.00
C ARG A 134 -6.45 -7.87 2.22
N VAL A 135 -6.88 -8.36 3.39
CA VAL A 135 -6.82 -7.60 4.64
C VAL A 135 -5.38 -7.26 5.00
N LEU A 136 -4.47 -8.25 4.96
CA LEU A 136 -3.04 -8.05 5.20
C LEU A 136 -2.45 -7.00 4.24
N ALA A 137 -2.64 -7.19 2.93
CA ALA A 137 -2.16 -6.31 1.88
C ALA A 137 -2.69 -4.88 2.05
N ARG A 138 -3.98 -4.72 2.37
CA ARG A 138 -4.62 -3.41 2.57
C ARG A 138 -3.99 -2.64 3.72
N TYR A 139 -3.79 -3.28 4.87
CA TYR A 139 -3.15 -2.61 6.01
C TYR A 139 -1.65 -2.40 5.80
N ALA A 140 -0.94 -3.33 5.14
CA ALA A 140 0.46 -3.14 4.77
C ALA A 140 0.63 -1.88 3.93
N LEU A 141 -0.15 -1.74 2.86
CA LEU A 141 -0.13 -0.58 1.97
C LEU A 141 -0.52 0.69 2.72
N ALA A 142 -1.59 0.66 3.51
CA ALA A 142 -2.05 1.82 4.27
C ALA A 142 -1.01 2.33 5.27
N PHE A 143 -0.38 1.47 6.06
CA PHE A 143 0.58 1.90 7.07
C PHE A 143 1.87 2.46 6.46
N VAL A 144 2.35 1.88 5.36
CA VAL A 144 3.52 2.41 4.66
C VAL A 144 3.19 3.77 4.04
N LEU A 145 2.04 3.91 3.36
CA LEU A 145 1.61 5.20 2.80
C LEU A 145 1.39 6.26 3.88
N LEU A 146 0.79 5.91 5.03
CA LEU A 146 0.63 6.83 6.16
C LEU A 146 1.98 7.37 6.65
N SER A 147 3.00 6.51 6.72
CA SER A 147 4.34 6.91 7.16
C SER A 147 4.95 7.97 6.22
N TYR A 148 4.92 7.72 4.90
CA TYR A 148 5.41 8.69 3.90
C TYR A 148 4.55 9.95 3.84
N ALA A 149 3.22 9.80 3.89
CA ALA A 149 2.29 10.90 3.88
C ALA A 149 2.53 11.86 5.05
N PHE A 150 2.69 11.35 6.28
CA PHE A 150 2.99 12.21 7.43
C PHE A 150 4.38 12.86 7.34
N ALA A 151 5.37 12.19 6.74
CA ALA A 151 6.69 12.79 6.52
C ALA A 151 6.65 13.96 5.51
N LYS A 152 5.62 14.05 4.66
CA LYS A 152 5.38 15.15 3.71
C LYS A 152 4.43 16.20 4.27
N VAL A 153 3.29 15.80 4.83
CA VAL A 153 2.31 16.71 5.45
C VAL A 153 2.92 17.46 6.62
N ILE A 154 3.79 16.80 7.39
CA ILE A 154 4.67 17.44 8.38
C ILE A 154 6.05 17.51 7.71
N PRO A 155 6.42 18.66 7.07
CA PRO A 155 7.48 18.73 6.05
C PRO A 155 8.86 18.34 6.60
N THR A 156 9.14 17.04 6.62
CA THR A 156 10.33 16.44 7.23
C THR A 156 11.09 15.55 6.26
N GLN A 157 10.44 15.11 5.16
CA GLN A 157 11.05 14.27 4.14
C GLN A 157 12.05 15.03 3.26
N PHE A 158 11.71 16.25 2.84
CA PHE A 158 12.57 17.09 2.01
C PHE A 158 13.29 18.11 2.89
N ILE A 159 14.54 17.79 3.22
CA ILE A 159 15.38 18.59 4.12
C ILE A 159 15.77 19.90 3.41
N PRO A 160 15.82 21.05 4.13
CA PRO A 160 16.33 22.30 3.59
C PRO A 160 17.76 22.20 3.04
N LEU A 161 18.14 23.16 2.19
CA LEU A 161 19.49 23.22 1.63
C LEU A 161 20.55 23.33 2.73
N GLN A 162 21.58 22.50 2.60
CA GLN A 162 22.76 22.45 3.46
C GLN A 162 23.94 23.16 2.79
N ASN A 163 24.94 23.60 3.57
CA ASN A 163 26.11 24.32 3.05
C ASN A 163 26.84 23.58 1.91
N ALA A 164 26.96 22.25 2.01
CA ALA A 164 27.57 21.43 0.96
C ALA A 164 26.81 21.52 -0.38
N GLN A 165 25.48 21.64 -0.32
CA GLN A 165 24.62 21.74 -1.50
C GLN A 165 24.61 23.15 -2.08
N LEU A 166 24.87 24.18 -1.27
CA LEU A 166 25.03 25.56 -1.73
C LEU A 166 26.36 25.78 -2.47
N ALA A 167 27.40 25.01 -2.10
CA ALA A 167 28.70 25.04 -2.77
C ALA A 167 28.75 24.18 -4.05
N GLU A 168 27.71 23.39 -4.32
CA GLU A 168 27.64 22.49 -5.46
C GLU A 168 27.02 23.19 -6.69
N THR A 169 27.63 23.04 -7.86
CA THR A 169 27.07 23.59 -9.10
C THR A 169 25.89 22.76 -9.58
N TYR A 170 24.96 23.39 -10.30
CA TYR A 170 23.78 22.71 -10.86
C TYR A 170 24.16 21.48 -11.69
N GLY A 171 25.16 21.61 -12.58
CA GLY A 171 25.62 20.53 -13.45
C GLY A 171 26.32 19.36 -12.73
N ARG A 172 26.72 19.53 -11.46
CA ARG A 172 27.31 18.45 -10.65
C ARG A 172 26.32 17.82 -9.68
N SER A 173 25.14 18.41 -9.53
CA SER A 173 24.11 17.93 -8.60
C SER A 173 23.58 16.57 -9.04
N SER A 174 23.43 15.64 -8.09
CA SER A 174 22.83 14.34 -8.39
C SER A 174 21.34 14.49 -8.79
N PRO A 175 20.79 13.57 -9.60
CA PRO A 175 19.38 13.61 -9.98
C PRO A 175 18.44 13.65 -8.76
N MET A 176 18.70 12.82 -7.75
CA MET A 176 17.94 12.83 -6.49
C MET A 176 18.10 14.17 -5.76
N GLY A 177 19.31 14.73 -5.72
CA GLY A 177 19.57 16.01 -5.09
C GLY A 177 18.76 17.15 -5.71
N LEU A 178 18.65 17.17 -7.05
CA LEU A 178 17.80 18.13 -7.77
C LEU A 178 16.33 17.96 -7.42
N LEU A 179 15.81 16.72 -7.44
CA LEU A 179 14.43 16.44 -7.07
C LEU A 179 14.13 16.85 -5.62
N TRP A 180 15.02 16.53 -4.67
CA TRP A 180 14.85 16.88 -3.26
C TRP A 180 14.80 18.39 -3.04
N ARG A 181 15.64 19.15 -3.75
CA ARG A 181 15.64 20.62 -3.70
C ARG A 181 14.36 21.19 -4.31
N PHE A 182 13.92 20.67 -5.46
CA PHE A 182 12.67 21.08 -6.10
C PHE A 182 11.46 20.86 -5.18
N MET A 183 11.31 19.65 -4.63
CA MET A 183 10.23 19.32 -3.72
C MET A 183 10.30 20.15 -2.43
N GLY A 184 11.48 20.27 -1.83
CA GLY A 184 11.72 20.98 -0.58
C GLY A 184 11.59 22.50 -0.68
N PHE A 185 11.73 23.08 -1.88
CA PHE A 185 11.57 24.51 -2.10
C PHE A 185 10.15 24.99 -1.80
N SER A 186 9.14 24.25 -2.26
CA SER A 186 7.73 24.58 -2.02
C SER A 186 7.14 23.70 -0.91
N THR A 187 7.04 24.27 0.30
CA THR A 187 6.38 23.61 1.43
C THR A 187 4.93 23.24 1.10
N ALA A 188 4.20 24.12 0.39
CA ALA A 188 2.83 23.85 -0.04
C ALA A 188 2.76 22.64 -0.98
N TYR A 189 3.69 22.53 -1.94
CA TYR A 189 3.74 21.39 -2.86
C TYR A 189 4.13 20.08 -2.14
N THR A 190 5.08 20.15 -1.20
CA THR A 190 5.41 19.02 -0.33
C THR A 190 4.19 18.53 0.44
N ILE A 191 3.43 19.43 1.08
CA ILE A 191 2.20 19.08 1.81
C ILE A 191 1.15 18.52 0.86
N PHE A 192 0.97 19.12 -0.32
CA PHE A 192 0.03 18.63 -1.34
C PHE A 192 0.35 17.18 -1.76
N GLY A 193 1.61 16.88 -2.05
CA GLY A 193 2.06 15.51 -2.33
C GLY A 193 1.84 14.56 -1.14
N GLY A 194 2.03 15.06 0.08
CA GLY A 194 1.69 14.32 1.30
C GLY A 194 0.20 14.01 1.41
N CYS A 195 -0.68 14.96 1.12
CA CYS A 195 -2.12 14.75 1.11
C CYS A 195 -2.55 13.74 0.03
N ALA A 196 -1.88 13.76 -1.14
CA ALA A 196 -2.12 12.80 -2.21
C ALA A 196 -1.81 11.36 -1.77
N GLU A 197 -0.80 11.15 -0.91
CA GLU A 197 -0.52 9.84 -0.29
C GLU A 197 -1.44 9.54 0.91
N LEU A 198 -1.82 10.57 1.66
CA LEU A 198 -2.61 10.44 2.88
C LEU A 198 -4.03 9.96 2.58
N LEU A 199 -4.66 10.51 1.55
CA LEU A 199 -6.03 10.21 1.15
C LEU A 199 -6.25 8.71 0.85
N PRO A 200 -5.52 8.07 -0.08
CA PRO A 200 -5.66 6.63 -0.32
C PRO A 200 -5.36 5.82 0.94
N ALA A 201 -4.36 6.21 1.72
CA ALA A 201 -3.99 5.50 2.95
C ALA A 201 -5.15 5.45 3.96
N PHE A 202 -5.85 6.57 4.17
CA PHE A 202 -7.05 6.60 5.01
C PHE A 202 -8.22 5.81 4.44
N LEU A 203 -8.48 5.93 3.13
CA LEU A 203 -9.55 5.17 2.46
C LEU A 203 -9.31 3.65 2.56
N LEU A 204 -8.06 3.22 2.52
CA LEU A 204 -7.68 1.82 2.70
C LEU A 204 -7.97 1.31 4.12
N LEU A 205 -8.19 2.14 5.14
CA LEU A 205 -8.50 1.66 6.51
C LEU A 205 -9.95 1.14 6.63
N PHE A 206 -10.83 1.56 5.73
CA PHE A 206 -12.23 1.16 5.70
C PHE A 206 -12.53 0.25 4.52
N ARG A 207 -13.11 -0.92 4.79
CA ARG A 207 -13.42 -1.94 3.77
C ARG A 207 -14.31 -1.44 2.63
N ARG A 208 -15.20 -0.48 2.91
CA ARG A 208 -16.14 0.09 1.95
C ARG A 208 -15.48 1.03 0.94
N THR A 209 -14.39 1.69 1.33
CA THR A 209 -13.65 2.63 0.47
C THR A 209 -12.34 2.03 -0.03
N ALA A 210 -12.05 0.78 0.31
CA ALA A 210 -10.78 0.13 0.01
C ALA A 210 -10.47 0.10 -1.48
N LEU A 211 -11.45 -0.19 -2.34
CA LEU A 211 -11.25 -0.19 -3.80
C LEU A 211 -10.81 1.18 -4.32
N LEU A 212 -11.51 2.25 -3.91
CA LEU A 212 -11.13 3.62 -4.28
C LEU A 212 -9.74 3.97 -3.74
N GLY A 213 -9.46 3.61 -2.48
CA GLY A 213 -8.16 3.79 -1.86
C GLY A 213 -7.05 3.05 -2.61
N SER A 214 -7.29 1.82 -3.10
CA SER A 214 -6.32 1.05 -3.88
C SER A 214 -6.05 1.67 -5.24
N VAL A 215 -7.08 2.14 -5.96
CA VAL A 215 -6.92 2.82 -7.26
C VAL A 215 -6.11 4.12 -7.10
N LEU A 216 -6.46 4.94 -6.11
CA LEU A 216 -5.71 6.17 -5.82
C LEU A 216 -4.27 5.87 -5.38
N ALA A 217 -4.06 4.84 -4.54
CA ALA A 217 -2.73 4.38 -4.16
C ALA A 217 -1.92 3.94 -5.38
N PHE A 218 -2.52 3.22 -6.34
CA PHE A 218 -1.83 2.81 -7.56
C PHE A 218 -1.35 4.00 -8.37
N ILE A 219 -2.20 5.02 -8.57
CA ILE A 219 -1.85 6.25 -9.32
C ILE A 219 -0.69 6.98 -8.63
N VAL A 220 -0.80 7.17 -7.31
CA VAL A 220 0.22 7.87 -6.53
C VAL A 220 1.53 7.09 -6.52
N MET A 221 1.48 5.77 -6.29
CA MET A 221 2.66 4.93 -6.30
C MET A 221 3.29 4.83 -7.69
N LEU A 222 2.51 4.86 -8.76
CA LEU A 222 3.04 4.89 -10.12
C LEU A 222 3.87 6.16 -10.34
N ASN A 223 3.37 7.32 -9.89
CA ASN A 223 4.14 8.57 -9.93
C ASN A 223 5.42 8.47 -9.09
N VAL A 224 5.34 7.95 -7.86
CA VAL A 224 6.51 7.76 -6.98
C VAL A 224 7.54 6.83 -7.62
N VAL A 225 7.12 5.70 -8.22
CA VAL A 225 8.00 4.77 -8.93
C VAL A 225 8.70 5.50 -10.08
N MET A 226 7.95 6.25 -10.90
CA MET A 226 8.54 7.01 -12.00
C MET A 226 9.55 8.05 -11.51
N LEU A 227 9.25 8.79 -10.43
CA LEU A 227 10.22 9.70 -9.81
C LEU A 227 11.47 8.95 -9.35
N ASN A 228 11.32 7.77 -8.76
CA ASN A 228 12.45 7.00 -8.27
C ASN A 228 13.37 6.50 -9.39
N PHE A 229 12.82 6.08 -10.52
CA PHE A 229 13.61 5.67 -11.68
C PHE A 229 14.21 6.87 -12.42
N CYS A 230 13.44 7.93 -12.66
CA CYS A 230 13.88 9.09 -13.44
C CYS A 230 14.87 9.99 -12.70
N TYR A 231 14.79 10.06 -11.37
CA TYR A 231 15.69 10.87 -10.53
C TYR A 231 16.62 10.04 -9.66
N ASP A 232 16.80 8.76 -10.00
CA ASP A 232 17.68 7.82 -9.29
C ASP A 232 17.53 7.87 -7.76
N VAL A 233 16.28 7.88 -7.29
CA VAL A 233 16.00 7.83 -5.87
C VAL A 233 16.20 6.39 -5.40
N PRO A 234 16.96 6.13 -4.32
CA PRO A 234 17.35 4.79 -3.94
C PRO A 234 16.29 4.07 -3.07
N VAL A 235 15.04 4.03 -3.52
CA VAL A 235 13.93 3.27 -2.91
C VAL A 235 13.04 2.59 -3.95
N LYS A 236 13.62 2.21 -5.10
CA LYS A 236 12.92 1.62 -6.26
C LYS A 236 12.27 0.29 -5.87
N LEU A 237 13.00 -0.60 -5.19
CA LEU A 237 12.49 -1.93 -4.78
C LEU A 237 11.23 -1.83 -3.93
N SER A 238 11.27 -0.97 -2.91
CA SER A 238 10.13 -0.76 -2.01
C SER A 238 8.94 -0.12 -2.74
N SER A 239 9.19 0.86 -3.61
CA SER A 239 8.11 1.56 -4.33
C SER A 239 7.41 0.66 -5.35
N ILE A 240 8.15 -0.20 -6.06
CA ILE A 240 7.56 -1.22 -6.97
C ILE A 240 6.70 -2.19 -6.18
N ASN A 241 7.18 -2.67 -5.04
CA ASN A 241 6.43 -3.59 -4.18
C ASN A 241 5.08 -3.02 -3.74
N LEU A 242 5.02 -1.73 -3.39
CA LEU A 242 3.78 -1.04 -3.04
C LEU A 242 2.86 -0.84 -4.25
N LEU A 243 3.43 -0.53 -5.43
CA LEU A 243 2.67 -0.44 -6.67
C LEU A 243 2.03 -1.79 -7.02
N LEU A 244 2.80 -2.88 -6.98
CA LEU A 244 2.31 -4.24 -7.20
C LEU A 244 1.25 -4.65 -6.17
N LEU A 245 1.43 -4.26 -4.90
CA LEU A 245 0.45 -4.54 -3.86
C LEU A 245 -0.87 -3.79 -4.08
N SER A 246 -0.80 -2.53 -4.54
CA SER A 246 -1.99 -1.77 -4.92
C SER A 246 -2.70 -2.39 -6.13
N ALA A 247 -1.95 -2.84 -7.14
CA ALA A 247 -2.51 -3.56 -8.28
C ALA A 247 -3.18 -4.87 -7.84
N PHE A 248 -2.54 -5.65 -6.96
CA PHE A 248 -3.10 -6.88 -6.39
C PHE A 248 -4.46 -6.64 -5.71
N LEU A 249 -4.61 -5.54 -4.96
CA LEU A 249 -5.88 -5.20 -4.31
C LEU A 249 -6.99 -4.83 -5.28
N ILE A 250 -6.63 -4.27 -6.43
CA ILE A 250 -7.53 -3.84 -7.51
C ILE A 250 -7.97 -5.04 -8.37
N LEU A 251 -7.08 -6.02 -8.62
CA LEU A 251 -7.30 -7.14 -9.54
C LEU A 251 -8.69 -7.80 -9.45
N PRO A 252 -9.21 -8.15 -8.26
CA PRO A 252 -10.52 -8.81 -8.14
C PRO A 252 -11.70 -7.98 -8.67
N ASP A 253 -11.54 -6.66 -8.70
CA ASP A 253 -12.58 -5.71 -9.11
C ASP A 253 -12.32 -5.16 -10.53
N MET A 254 -11.29 -5.62 -11.26
CA MET A 254 -10.91 -5.08 -12.57
C MET A 254 -11.99 -5.22 -13.64
N SER A 255 -12.66 -6.37 -13.70
CA SER A 255 -13.78 -6.57 -14.64
C SER A 255 -14.91 -5.57 -14.38
N ARG A 256 -15.20 -5.27 -13.10
CA ARG A 256 -16.21 -4.28 -12.71
C ARG A 256 -15.77 -2.87 -13.12
N LEU A 257 -14.52 -2.49 -12.85
CA LEU A 257 -14.02 -1.17 -13.24
C LEU A 257 -14.02 -0.99 -14.76
N TYR A 258 -13.66 -2.02 -15.52
CA TYR A 258 -13.72 -1.99 -16.98
C TYR A 258 -15.15 -1.85 -17.50
N GLN A 259 -16.09 -2.64 -16.96
CA GLN A 259 -17.51 -2.53 -17.32
C GLN A 259 -18.08 -1.14 -17.03
N PHE A 260 -17.75 -0.57 -15.86
CA PHE A 260 -18.25 0.73 -15.45
C PHE A 260 -17.64 1.89 -16.26
N PHE A 261 -16.32 1.97 -16.38
CA PHE A 261 -15.65 3.12 -16.98
C PHE A 261 -15.52 3.04 -18.50
N VAL A 262 -15.33 1.84 -19.06
CA VAL A 262 -15.06 1.66 -20.50
C VAL A 262 -16.32 1.27 -21.25
N LEU A 263 -17.04 0.26 -20.75
CA LEU A 263 -18.25 -0.23 -21.41
C LEU A 263 -19.51 0.56 -21.04
N ASN A 264 -19.40 1.47 -20.05
CA ASN A 264 -20.53 2.23 -19.49
C ASN A 264 -21.74 1.33 -19.15
N ALA A 265 -21.46 0.13 -18.64
CA ALA A 265 -22.44 -0.89 -18.30
C ALA A 265 -22.78 -0.85 -16.79
N PRO A 266 -24.02 -1.20 -16.41
CA PRO A 266 -24.39 -1.31 -15.00
C PRO A 266 -23.54 -2.40 -14.32
N THR A 267 -22.96 -2.07 -13.16
CA THR A 267 -22.12 -3.00 -12.40
C THR A 267 -22.73 -3.34 -11.05
N GLN A 268 -22.60 -4.60 -10.67
CA GLN A 268 -23.04 -5.07 -9.35
C GLN A 268 -22.14 -4.49 -8.23
N PRO A 269 -22.65 -4.36 -6.99
CA PRO A 269 -21.85 -3.94 -5.85
C PRO A 269 -20.61 -4.80 -5.65
N SER A 270 -19.53 -4.21 -5.10
CA SER A 270 -18.30 -4.95 -4.81
C SER A 270 -18.55 -5.98 -3.73
N ASP A 271 -18.01 -7.19 -3.92
CA ASP A 271 -18.09 -8.24 -2.93
C ASP A 271 -17.06 -7.98 -1.81
N LEU A 272 -17.56 -7.49 -0.68
CA LEU A 272 -16.77 -7.17 0.51
C LEU A 272 -16.38 -8.45 1.29
N ARG A 273 -15.77 -9.44 0.61
CA ARG A 273 -15.37 -10.80 1.09
C ARG A 273 -14.37 -10.83 2.26
N GLU A 274 -14.32 -9.81 3.10
CA GLU A 274 -13.58 -9.90 4.36
C GLU A 274 -14.19 -11.03 5.20
N PRO A 275 -13.37 -11.93 5.76
CA PRO A 275 -13.87 -13.07 6.51
C PRO A 275 -14.72 -12.60 7.70
N GLU A 276 -15.99 -12.99 7.70
CA GLU A 276 -16.91 -12.65 8.77
C GLU A 276 -16.62 -13.49 10.01
N LEU A 277 -16.31 -12.82 11.12
CA LEU A 277 -16.22 -13.45 12.43
C LEU A 277 -17.64 -13.77 12.90
N SER A 278 -17.98 -15.05 12.96
CA SER A 278 -19.32 -15.53 13.32
C SER A 278 -19.71 -15.16 14.76
N ASN A 279 -18.74 -15.08 15.67
CA ASN A 279 -18.97 -14.75 17.07
C ASN A 279 -18.96 -13.23 17.29
N ILE A 280 -20.07 -12.69 17.81
CA ILE A 280 -20.25 -11.25 18.02
C ILE A 280 -19.27 -10.66 19.02
N SER A 281 -18.89 -11.41 20.06
CA SER A 281 -17.90 -10.97 21.06
C SER A 281 -16.52 -10.88 20.42
N ILE A 282 -16.12 -11.88 19.63
CA ILE A 282 -14.86 -11.86 18.89
C ILE A 282 -14.85 -10.70 17.89
N ARG A 283 -15.96 -10.46 17.19
CA ARG A 283 -16.11 -9.33 16.27
C ARG A 283 -15.96 -7.98 16.97
N ARG A 284 -16.61 -7.80 18.14
CA ARG A 284 -16.49 -6.57 18.94
C ARG A 284 -15.05 -6.38 19.42
N THR A 285 -14.43 -7.42 19.98
CA THR A 285 -13.02 -7.38 20.40
C THR A 285 -12.10 -7.05 19.23
N ALA A 286 -12.26 -7.69 18.08
CA ALA A 286 -11.46 -7.42 16.89
C ALA A 286 -11.63 -5.97 16.39
N LEU A 287 -12.84 -5.41 16.48
CA LEU A 287 -13.09 -4.01 16.14
C LEU A 287 -12.40 -3.06 17.12
N VAL A 288 -12.55 -3.29 18.43
CA VAL A 288 -11.88 -2.49 19.46
C VAL A 288 -10.37 -2.54 19.29
N LEU A 289 -9.80 -3.73 19.12
CA LEU A 289 -8.37 -3.92 18.89
C LEU A 289 -7.91 -3.25 17.59
N LYS A 290 -8.67 -3.36 16.51
CA LYS A 290 -8.39 -2.68 15.23
C LYS A 290 -8.30 -1.17 15.43
N TYR A 291 -9.32 -0.56 16.05
CA TYR A 291 -9.34 0.89 16.23
C TYR A 291 -8.30 1.37 17.23
N ALA A 292 -8.05 0.61 18.31
CA ALA A 292 -6.97 0.89 19.24
C ALA A 292 -5.60 0.85 18.55
N ALA A 293 -5.31 -0.20 17.78
CA ALA A 293 -4.08 -0.31 17.01
C ALA A 293 -3.94 0.84 16.01
N LEU A 294 -5.00 1.18 15.29
CA LEU A 294 -5.01 2.29 14.33
C LEU A 294 -4.73 3.63 15.02
N VAL A 295 -5.37 3.91 16.16
CA VAL A 295 -5.14 5.15 16.93
C VAL A 295 -3.70 5.21 17.47
N ILE A 296 -3.19 4.10 18.03
CA ILE A 296 -1.82 4.01 18.54
C ILE A 296 -0.83 4.26 17.39
N LEU A 297 -0.98 3.55 16.27
CA LEU A 297 -0.09 3.68 15.11
C LEU A 297 -0.09 5.10 14.55
N LEU A 298 -1.27 5.69 14.33
CA LEU A 298 -1.39 7.07 13.88
C LEU A 298 -0.72 8.04 14.87
N SER A 299 -0.96 7.87 16.17
CA SER A 299 -0.38 8.72 17.21
C SER A 299 1.15 8.62 17.22
N LEU A 300 1.70 7.41 17.07
CA LEU A 300 3.15 7.18 16.99
C LEU A 300 3.75 7.81 15.73
N SER A 301 3.13 7.62 14.56
CA SER A 301 3.59 8.21 13.30
C SER A 301 3.58 9.73 13.32
N ILE A 302 2.52 10.33 13.89
CA ILE A 302 2.40 11.79 14.05
C ILE A 302 3.45 12.28 15.04
N LYS A 303 3.55 11.68 16.23
CA LYS A 303 4.54 12.07 17.26
C LYS A 303 5.97 12.01 16.72
N ALA A 304 6.32 10.95 15.98
CA ALA A 304 7.62 10.81 15.37
C ALA A 304 7.90 11.91 14.33
N SER A 305 6.91 12.23 13.48
CA SER A 305 7.03 13.26 12.45
C SER A 305 7.13 14.67 13.05
N VAL A 306 6.31 14.99 14.05
CA VAL A 306 6.37 16.25 14.81
C VAL A 306 7.71 16.40 15.54
N GLY A 307 8.20 15.32 16.16
CA GLY A 307 9.51 15.30 16.80
C GLY A 307 10.64 15.62 15.83
N ARG A 308 10.66 14.98 14.66
CA ARG A 308 11.64 15.27 13.59
C ARG A 308 11.53 16.72 13.10
N TYR A 309 10.32 17.23 12.95
CA TYR A 309 10.09 18.60 12.51
C TYR A 309 10.65 19.63 13.51
N HIS A 310 10.40 19.46 14.80
CA HIS A 310 10.97 20.34 15.82
C HIS A 310 12.49 20.24 15.89
N HIS A 311 13.06 19.03 15.74
CA HIS A 311 14.51 18.85 15.69
C HIS A 311 15.13 19.60 14.50
N GLN A 312 14.57 19.44 13.29
CA GLN A 312 15.03 20.15 12.09
C GLN A 312 14.88 21.67 12.23
N ARG A 313 13.74 22.16 12.74
CA ARG A 313 13.50 23.59 12.98
C ARG A 313 14.51 24.19 13.96
N ARG A 314 14.85 23.50 15.04
CA ARG A 314 15.85 23.97 16.01
C ARG A 314 17.23 24.09 15.37
N ALA A 315 17.61 23.15 14.51
CA ALA A 315 18.88 23.21 13.79
C ALA A 315 18.97 24.41 12.82
N LEU A 316 17.84 24.83 12.23
CA LEU A 316 17.78 25.99 11.33
C LEU A 316 17.78 27.34 12.05
N ILE A 317 17.26 27.38 13.30
CA ILE A 317 17.16 28.61 14.12
C ILE A 317 18.43 28.83 14.94
N ALA A 318 19.32 27.83 15.05
CA ALA A 318 20.62 28.02 15.67
C ALA A 318 21.35 29.18 14.97
N PRO A 319 21.79 30.22 15.71
CA PRO A 319 22.37 31.41 15.10
C PRO A 319 23.58 31.02 14.25
N SER A 320 23.47 31.25 12.95
CA SER A 320 24.59 31.16 12.04
C SER A 320 25.59 32.27 12.40
N PRO A 321 26.90 31.97 12.53
CA PRO A 321 27.92 33.01 12.68
C PRO A 321 28.04 33.88 11.41
N TYR A 322 27.40 33.46 10.31
CA TYR A 322 27.30 34.22 9.07
C TYR A 322 25.99 35.01 9.06
N PRO A 323 26.03 36.35 8.94
CA PRO A 323 24.84 37.18 8.87
C PRO A 323 24.01 36.79 7.64
N LEU A 324 22.70 36.68 7.84
CA LEU A 324 21.71 36.47 6.79
C LEU A 324 21.74 37.69 5.84
N THR A 325 22.18 37.50 4.60
CA THR A 325 21.76 38.39 3.51
C THR A 325 20.30 38.09 3.25
N GLU A 326 19.44 39.04 3.62
CA GLU A 326 17.99 38.95 3.59
C GLU A 326 17.45 38.35 2.29
N ARG A 327 16.50 37.40 2.39
CA ARG A 327 15.66 37.02 1.25
C ARG A 327 14.80 38.22 0.90
N GLY A 328 15.18 38.92 -0.17
CA GLY A 328 14.32 39.90 -0.81
C GLY A 328 13.00 39.27 -1.23
N PHE A 329 11.90 39.95 -0.91
CA PHE A 329 10.64 39.79 -1.63
C PHE A 329 10.91 40.16 -3.09
N HIS A 330 11.14 39.18 -3.96
CA HIS A 330 11.11 39.43 -5.39
C HIS A 330 9.65 39.42 -5.84
N TRP A 331 9.15 40.59 -6.24
CA TRP A 331 8.07 40.66 -7.19
C TRP A 331 8.50 39.85 -8.42
N ILE A 332 7.66 38.92 -8.86
CA ILE A 332 7.93 38.08 -10.02
C ILE A 332 8.35 38.98 -11.18
N GLN A 333 9.61 38.86 -11.60
CA GLN A 333 10.12 39.46 -12.82
C GLN A 333 10.68 38.33 -13.68
N GLU A 334 9.81 37.40 -14.06
CA GLU A 334 10.10 36.46 -15.14
C GLU A 334 9.77 37.19 -16.45
N ALA A 335 10.79 37.70 -17.15
CA ALA A 335 10.65 37.84 -18.59
C ALA A 335 10.47 36.41 -19.13
N PRO A 336 9.32 36.06 -19.75
CA PRO A 336 9.12 34.72 -20.24
C PRO A 336 10.09 34.50 -21.41
N TYR A 337 11.18 33.77 -21.17
CA TYR A 337 11.95 33.18 -22.25
C TYR A 337 11.12 32.04 -22.84
N ASN A 338 10.19 32.39 -23.73
CA ASN A 338 9.72 31.46 -24.74
C ASN A 338 10.92 31.08 -25.62
N ARG A 339 11.31 29.81 -25.58
CA ARG A 339 11.98 29.15 -26.70
C ARG A 339 11.07 28.06 -27.24
#